data_AF-A0A847CI54-F1
#
_entry.id   AF-A0A847CI54-F1
#
_cell.length_a   1.000
_cell.length_b   1.000
_cell.length_c   1.000
_cell.angle_alpha   90.00
_cell.angle_beta   90.00
_cell.angle_gamma   90.00
#
_symmetry.space_group_name_H-M   'P 1'
#
loop_
_entity.id
_entity.type
_entity.pdbx_description
1 polymer ?
#
loop_
_entity_poly.entity_id
_entity_poly.type
_entity_poly.pdbx_seq_one_letter_code
_entity_poly.pdbx_strand_id
1 'polypeptide(L)'
;MVDLSFFKNKKVLVTGHTGFKGTWLCHLLVLAGAEVTGYALAPPTAPSAFELSGIEQEITSGIGDIRDLKLLSSIFEKYKPEIVFHLAAQPIVRDSYKNPHYT
;
A
#
# COMPACT_ATOMS: atom_id res chain seq x y z
N MET A 1 -8.98 -4.69 23.78
CA MET A 1 -8.02 -3.75 23.15
C MET A 1 -7.24 -4.58 22.14
N VAL A 2 -7.01 -4.08 20.91
CA VAL A 2 -6.25 -4.84 19.91
C VAL A 2 -4.77 -4.76 20.27
N ASP A 3 -4.10 -5.90 20.43
CA ASP A 3 -2.66 -5.96 20.63
C ASP A 3 -1.94 -5.81 19.29
N LEU A 4 -1.22 -4.71 19.12
CA LEU A 4 -0.44 -4.42 17.91
C LEU A 4 1.04 -4.79 18.05
N SER A 5 1.48 -5.27 19.23
CA SER A 5 2.89 -5.61 19.47
C SER A 5 3.42 -6.69 18.54
N PHE A 6 2.55 -7.55 18.00
CA PHE A 6 2.87 -8.55 16.98
C PHE A 6 3.58 -7.98 15.74
N PHE A 7 3.23 -6.74 15.35
CA PHE A 7 3.79 -6.11 14.14
C PHE A 7 5.17 -5.47 14.36
N LYS A 8 5.62 -5.36 15.61
CA LYS A 8 6.91 -4.75 15.92
C LYS A 8 8.05 -5.51 15.22
N ASN A 9 8.88 -4.77 14.49
CA ASN A 9 9.99 -5.26 13.67
C ASN A 9 9.57 -6.25 12.55
N LYS A 10 8.27 -6.31 12.21
CA LYS A 10 7.79 -7.12 11.07
C LYS A 10 7.94 -6.37 9.78
N LYS A 11 8.41 -7.08 8.75
CA LYS A 11 8.46 -6.56 7.37
C LYS A 11 7.09 -6.72 6.75
N VAL A 12 6.40 -5.60 6.53
CA VAL A 12 5.02 -5.59 6.03
C VAL A 12 4.97 -4.92 4.67
N LEU A 13 4.48 -5.65 3.66
CA LEU A 13 4.17 -5.10 2.35
C LEU A 13 2.70 -4.69 2.31
N VAL A 14 2.43 -3.44 1.94
CA VAL A 14 1.07 -2.92 1.71
C VAL A 14 0.96 -2.50 0.25
N THR A 15 0.24 -3.29 -0.56
CA THR A 15 -0.11 -2.80 -1.91
C THR A 15 -1.28 -1.82 -1.83
N GLY A 16 -1.29 -0.78 -2.65
CA GLY A 16 -2.34 0.25 -2.62
C GLY A 16 -2.19 1.24 -1.46
N HIS A 17 -0.96 1.42 -0.94
CA HIS A 17 -0.66 2.31 0.19
C HIS A 17 -0.94 3.80 -0.08
N THR A 18 -0.94 4.21 -1.35
CA THR A 18 -1.28 5.59 -1.77
C THR A 18 -2.79 5.87 -1.78
N GLY A 19 -3.63 4.84 -1.62
CA GLY A 19 -5.07 4.97 -1.48
C GLY A 19 -5.50 5.27 -0.04
N PHE A 20 -6.76 5.68 0.14
CA PHE A 20 -7.29 6.10 1.45
C PHE A 20 -7.06 5.08 2.57
N LYS A 21 -7.50 3.83 2.39
CA LYS A 21 -7.31 2.78 3.41
C LYS A 21 -5.85 2.41 3.61
N GLY A 22 -5.09 2.37 2.51
CA GLY A 22 -3.67 2.01 2.53
C GLY A 22 -2.85 2.99 3.35
N THR A 23 -3.09 4.29 3.17
CA THR A 23 -2.41 5.36 3.91
C THR A 23 -2.60 5.21 5.42
N TRP A 24 -3.85 5.04 5.87
CA TRP A 24 -4.15 4.89 7.31
C TRP A 24 -3.63 3.57 7.88
N LEU A 25 -3.63 2.49 7.10
CA LEU A 25 -3.04 1.23 7.52
C LEU A 25 -1.52 1.35 7.71
N CYS A 26 -0.83 2.05 6.79
CA CYS A 26 0.61 2.31 6.93
C CYS A 26 0.91 3.08 8.22
N HIS A 27 0.17 4.14 8.54
CA HIS A 27 0.29 4.86 9.82
C HIS A 27 0.15 3.93 11.01
N LEU A 28 -0.89 3.09 11.03
CA LEU A 28 -1.12 2.14 12.13
C LEU A 28 0.03 1.15 12.29
N LEU A 29 0.58 0.63 11.18
CA LEU A 29 1.68 -0.31 11.17
C LEU A 29 3.00 0.35 11.63
N VAL A 30 3.28 1.57 11.19
CA VAL A 30 4.45 2.35 11.64
C VAL A 30 4.35 2.63 13.14
N LEU A 31 3.19 3.07 13.63
CA LEU A 31 2.95 3.25 15.08
C LEU A 31 3.10 1.96 15.88
N ALA A 32 2.81 0.81 15.27
CA ALA A 32 3.03 -0.52 15.86
C ALA A 32 4.51 -0.98 15.79
N GLY A 33 5.39 -0.21 15.15
CA GLY A 33 6.82 -0.49 15.02
C GLY A 33 7.17 -1.44 13.87
N ALA A 34 6.31 -1.57 12.85
CA ALA A 34 6.58 -2.38 11.67
C ALA A 34 7.53 -1.69 10.69
N GLU A 35 8.28 -2.48 9.92
CA GLU A 35 9.02 -2.04 8.75
C GLU A 35 8.11 -2.08 7.52
N VAL A 36 7.55 -0.94 7.12
CA VAL A 36 6.52 -0.89 6.09
C VAL A 36 7.11 -0.58 4.71
N THR A 37 6.77 -1.42 3.74
CA THR A 37 6.99 -1.17 2.30
C THR A 37 5.64 -1.00 1.61
N GLY A 38 5.44 0.11 0.92
CA GLY A 38 4.28 0.38 0.09
C GLY A 38 4.55 0.07 -1.39
N TYR A 39 3.56 -0.48 -2.11
CA TYR A 39 3.61 -0.61 -3.57
C TYR A 39 2.27 -0.26 -4.21
N ALA A 40 2.21 0.81 -5.01
CA ALA A 40 0.96 1.26 -5.61
C ALA A 40 1.20 2.14 -6.84
N LEU A 41 0.13 2.46 -7.57
CA LEU A 41 0.15 3.59 -8.48
C LEU A 41 0.27 4.91 -7.70
N ALA A 42 0.51 6.02 -8.42
CA ALA A 42 0.46 7.36 -7.83
C ALA A 42 -0.90 7.61 -7.14
N PRO A 43 -0.96 8.53 -6.15
CA PRO A 43 -2.20 8.82 -5.45
C PRO A 43 -3.35 9.18 -6.41
N PRO A 44 -4.57 8.66 -6.19
CA PRO A 44 -5.66 8.78 -7.16
C PRO A 44 -6.36 10.15 -7.16
N THR A 45 -6.03 11.05 -6.23
CA THR A 45 -6.68 12.36 -6.05
C THR A 45 -5.67 13.43 -5.67
N ALA A 46 -6.00 14.70 -5.92
CA ALA A 46 -5.25 15.85 -5.42
C ALA A 46 -6.21 16.85 -4.74
N PRO A 47 -6.07 17.14 -3.44
CA PRO A 47 -5.11 16.52 -2.52
C PRO A 47 -5.43 15.04 -2.24
N SER A 48 -4.42 14.26 -1.83
CA SER A 48 -4.59 12.89 -1.34
C SER A 48 -4.33 12.77 0.16
N ALA A 49 -4.95 11.78 0.81
CA ALA A 49 -4.62 11.45 2.20
C ALA A 49 -3.13 11.08 2.36
N PHE A 50 -2.57 10.39 1.35
CA PHE A 50 -1.16 10.01 1.31
C PHE A 50 -0.24 11.22 1.45
N GLU A 51 -0.40 12.22 0.57
CA GLU A 51 0.41 13.45 0.57
C GLU A 51 0.17 14.29 1.84
N LEU A 52 -1.10 14.51 2.20
CA LEU A 52 -1.45 15.35 3.35
C LEU A 52 -0.96 14.78 4.69
N SER A 53 -0.82 13.46 4.78
CA SER A 53 -0.44 12.80 6.04
C SER A 53 1.07 12.69 6.28
N GLY A 54 1.90 12.90 5.24
CA GLY A 54 3.35 12.75 5.35
C GLY A 54 3.86 11.30 5.48
N ILE A 55 3.00 10.28 5.35
CA ILE A 55 3.41 8.88 5.58
C ILE A 55 4.57 8.41 4.69
N GLU A 56 4.76 9.03 3.53
CA GLU A 56 5.85 8.73 2.61
C GLU A 56 7.24 8.87 3.27
N GLN A 57 7.38 9.76 4.25
CA GLN A 57 8.66 9.97 4.94
C GLN A 57 9.00 8.86 5.95
N GLU A 58 8.03 8.01 6.30
CA GLU A 58 8.16 7.00 7.35
C GLU A 58 8.18 5.56 6.82
N ILE A 59 7.92 5.37 5.53
CA ILE A 59 7.84 4.05 4.88
C ILE A 59 8.74 3.99 3.66
N THR A 60 9.04 2.78 3.20
CA THR A 60 9.59 2.62 1.84
C THR A 60 8.46 2.65 0.82
N SER A 61 8.36 3.71 0.01
CA SER A 61 7.30 3.87 -1.00
C SER A 61 7.80 3.47 -2.39
N GLY A 62 7.16 2.47 -3.02
CA GLY A 62 7.39 2.08 -4.41
C GLY A 62 6.18 2.44 -5.28
N ILE A 63 6.44 3.13 -6.41
CA ILE A 63 5.41 3.40 -7.41
C ILE A 63 5.49 2.36 -8.53
N GLY A 64 4.38 1.68 -8.81
CA GLY A 64 4.28 0.68 -9.86
C GLY A 64 2.91 0.01 -9.94
N ASP A 65 2.68 -0.67 -11.05
CA ASP A 65 1.42 -1.37 -11.32
C ASP A 65 1.51 -2.82 -10.85
N ILE A 66 0.53 -3.28 -10.06
CA ILE A 66 0.46 -4.68 -9.59
C ILE A 66 0.30 -5.68 -10.74
N ARG A 67 -0.10 -5.23 -11.93
CA ARG A 67 -0.18 -6.05 -13.15
C ARG A 67 1.19 -6.31 -13.77
N ASP A 68 2.21 -5.52 -13.43
CA ASP A 68 3.59 -5.82 -13.79
C ASP A 68 4.18 -6.85 -12.81
N LEU A 69 4.01 -8.12 -13.15
CA LEU A 69 4.49 -9.24 -12.35
C LEU A 69 6.00 -9.14 -12.08
N LYS A 70 6.80 -8.69 -13.05
CA LYS A 70 8.26 -8.62 -12.90
C LYS A 70 8.63 -7.58 -11.86
N LEU A 71 8.05 -6.38 -11.96
CA LEU A 71 8.30 -5.30 -11.02
C LEU A 71 7.80 -5.67 -9.62
N LEU A 72 6.59 -6.21 -9.51
CA LEU A 72 6.04 -6.69 -8.24
C LEU A 72 6.93 -7.77 -7.62
N SER A 73 7.38 -8.75 -8.41
CA SER A 73 8.28 -9.82 -7.92
C SER A 73 9.58 -9.26 -7.37
N SER A 74 10.13 -8.21 -7.99
CA SER A 74 11.34 -7.54 -7.50
C SER A 74 11.17 -6.91 -6.11
N ILE A 75 9.95 -6.45 -5.76
CA ILE A 75 9.63 -5.94 -4.43
C ILE A 75 9.70 -7.07 -3.40
N PHE A 76 9.15 -8.24 -3.71
CA PHE A 76 9.23 -9.42 -2.84
C PHE A 76 10.69 -9.84 -2.62
N GLU A 77 11.48 -9.95 -3.67
CA GLU A 77 12.89 -10.35 -3.58
C GLU A 77 13.74 -9.35 -2.79
N LYS A 78 13.51 -8.05 -3.01
CA LYS A 78 14.26 -6.97 -2.37
C LYS A 78 13.92 -6.81 -0.89
N TYR A 79 12.64 -6.76 -0.56
CA TYR A 79 12.18 -6.40 0.78
C TYR A 79 11.82 -7.60 1.66
N LYS A 80 11.59 -8.78 1.06
CA LYS A 80 11.31 -10.04 1.76
C LYS A 80 10.24 -9.89 2.86
N PRO A 81 9.01 -9.46 2.50
CA PRO A 81 7.96 -9.22 3.47
C PRO A 81 7.56 -10.52 4.18
N GLU A 82 7.33 -10.43 5.50
CA GLU A 82 6.76 -11.52 6.31
C GLU A 82 5.23 -11.51 6.28
N ILE A 83 4.65 -10.33 6.06
CA ILE A 83 3.20 -10.08 6.06
C ILE A 83 2.86 -9.22 4.85
N VAL A 84 1.74 -9.54 4.20
CA VAL A 84 1.24 -8.79 3.05
C VAL A 84 -0.21 -8.37 3.27
N PHE A 85 -0.48 -7.08 3.12
CA PHE A 85 -1.83 -6.53 2.97
C PHE A 85 -2.04 -6.11 1.51
N HIS A 86 -2.92 -6.83 0.81
CA HIS A 86 -3.22 -6.54 -0.59
C HIS A 86 -4.46 -5.64 -0.71
N LEU A 87 -4.27 -4.33 -0.88
CA LEU A 87 -5.36 -3.34 -1.02
C LEU A 87 -5.36 -2.62 -2.38
N ALA A 88 -4.38 -2.86 -3.25
CA ALA A 88 -4.39 -2.33 -4.60
C ALA A 88 -5.53 -2.95 -5.41
N ALA A 89 -6.43 -2.10 -5.91
CA ALA A 89 -7.59 -2.50 -6.70
C ALA A 89 -8.11 -1.31 -7.51
N GLN A 90 -8.98 -1.57 -8.49
CA GLN A 90 -9.90 -0.58 -9.01
C GLN A 90 -11.18 -0.63 -8.16
N PRO A 91 -11.47 0.38 -7.31
CA PRO A 91 -12.53 0.26 -6.30
C PRO A 91 -13.87 0.86 -6.73
N ILE A 92 -13.96 1.46 -7.92
CA ILE A 92 -15.11 2.29 -8.33
C ILE A 92 -16.03 1.48 -9.24
N VAL A 93 -17.11 0.95 -8.66
CA VAL A 93 -18.14 0.18 -9.37
C VAL A 93 -18.65 0.90 -10.63
N ARG A 94 -18.82 2.22 -10.59
CA ARG A 94 -19.30 2.98 -11.76
C ARG A 94 -18.35 2.94 -12.94
N ASP A 95 -17.05 2.81 -12.70
CA ASP A 95 -16.05 2.79 -13.77
C ASP A 95 -16.00 1.41 -14.43
N SER A 96 -16.33 0.33 -13.70
CA SER A 96 -16.41 -1.00 -14.30
C SER A 96 -17.54 -1.13 -15.32
N TYR A 97 -18.64 -0.39 -15.15
CA TYR A 97 -19.70 -0.30 -16.15
C TYR A 97 -19.26 0.48 -17.39
N LYS A 98 -18.46 1.54 -17.21
CA LYS A 98 -18.01 2.38 -18.33
C LYS A 98 -16.90 1.73 -19.14
N ASN A 99 -15.95 1.08 -18.45
CA ASN A 99 -14.74 0.50 -19.02
C ASN A 99 -14.46 -0.89 -18.43
N PRO A 100 -15.29 -1.91 -18.72
CA PRO A 100 -15.18 -3.23 -18.07
C PRO A 100 -13.88 -3.97 -18.35
N HIS A 101 -13.19 -3.67 -19.45
CA HIS A 101 -11.87 -4.24 -19.74
C HIS A 101 -10.76 -3.66 -18.83
N TYR A 102 -10.95 -2.44 -18.33
CA TYR A 102 -9.95 -1.70 -17.54
C TYR A 102 -10.00 -2.06 -16.04
N THR A 103 -11.16 -2.49 -15.55
CA THR A 103 -11.44 -2.78 -14.13
C THR A 103 -11.34 -4.27 -13.82
#